data_AF-A0A9Q0TM56-F1
#
_entry.id   AF-A0A9Q0TM56-F1
#
_cell.length_a   1.000
_cell.length_b   1.000
_cell.length_c   1.000
_cell.angle_alpha   90.00
_cell.angle_beta   90.00
_cell.angle_gamma   90.00
#
_symmetry.space_group_name_H-M   'P 1'
#
loop_
_entity.id
_entity.type
_entity.pdbx_description
1 polymer ?
#
loop_
_entity_poly.entity_id
_entity_poly.type
_entity_poly.pdbx_seq_one_letter_code
_entity_poly.pdbx_strand_id
1 'polypeptide(L)'
;MGKQIVTKNGELKFVVDILLGVRFSMTGTFVKSSPSTYDVKMDDAAIIGGMFGLPVEMETEINLELLYSDEKIRISRGYRNIVFVHVRTDGTGQK
;
A
#
# COMPACT_ATOMS: atom_id res chain seq x y z
N MET A 1 11.15 -5.99 -2.65
CA MET A 1 10.69 -4.61 -2.34
C MET A 1 9.18 -4.59 -2.42
N GLY A 2 8.50 -3.89 -1.51
CA GLY A 2 7.03 -3.83 -1.51
C GLY A 2 6.48 -2.98 -2.66
N LYS A 3 5.30 -3.36 -3.15
CA LYS A 3 4.51 -2.58 -4.10
C LYS A 3 3.28 -2.03 -3.39
N GLN A 4 3.00 -0.76 -3.65
CA GLN A 4 1.76 -0.11 -3.24
C GLN A 4 0.93 0.20 -4.49
N ILE A 5 -0.31 -0.28 -4.51
CA ILE A 5 -1.23 -0.12 -5.63
C ILE A 5 -2.44 0.65 -5.11
N VAL A 6 -2.67 1.83 -5.67
CA VAL A 6 -3.87 2.65 -5.38
C VAL A 6 -4.83 2.47 -6.54
N THR A 7 -6.03 1.96 -6.29
CA THR A 7 -7.06 1.80 -7.32
C THR A 7 -7.86 3.08 -7.49
N LYS A 8 -8.56 3.23 -8.62
CA LYS A 8 -9.41 4.40 -8.90
C LYS A 8 -10.57 4.53 -7.91
N ASN A 9 -10.94 3.44 -7.23
CA ASN A 9 -12.08 3.39 -6.32
C ASN A 9 -11.71 3.74 -4.87
N GLY A 10 -10.47 4.19 -4.63
CA GLY A 10 -10.00 4.51 -3.28
C GLY A 10 -9.57 3.28 -2.48
N GLU A 11 -9.37 2.13 -3.12
CA GLU A 11 -8.75 0.97 -2.47
C GLU A 11 -7.23 1.08 -2.54
N LEU A 12 -6.60 0.54 -1.51
CA LEU A 12 -5.17 0.44 -1.38
C LEU A 12 -4.78 -1.01 -1.20
N LYS A 13 -3.85 -1.50 -2.02
CA LYS A 13 -3.23 -2.80 -1.85
C LYS A 13 -1.74 -2.66 -1.64
N PHE A 14 -1.26 -3.26 -0.56
CA PHE A 14 0.15 -3.46 -0.29
C PHE A 14 0.51 -4.91 -0.59
N VAL A 15 1.61 -5.13 -1.31
CA VAL A 15 2.12 -6.47 -1.62
C VAL A 15 3.62 -6.50 -1.40
N VAL A 16 4.09 -7.50 -0.67
CA VAL A 16 5.51 -7.73 -0.43
C VAL A 16 5.85 -9.17 -0.79
N ASP A 17 6.79 -9.34 -1.70
CA ASP A 17 7.43 -10.63 -1.92
C ASP A 17 8.26 -10.99 -0.68
N ILE A 18 7.94 -12.13 -0.07
CA ILE A 18 8.72 -12.79 0.97
C ILE A 18 9.62 -13.84 0.28
N LEU A 19 10.05 -14.86 1.02
CA LEU A 19 10.95 -15.90 0.56
C LEU A 19 10.17 -17.05 -0.12
N LEU A 20 10.84 -17.80 -1.00
CA LEU A 20 10.33 -19.03 -1.62
C LEU A 20 8.97 -18.89 -2.33
N GLY A 21 8.72 -17.73 -2.96
CA GLY A 21 7.47 -17.49 -3.70
C GLY A 21 6.25 -17.22 -2.82
N VAL A 22 6.46 -17.05 -1.51
CA VAL A 22 5.43 -16.58 -0.58
C VAL A 22 5.35 -15.06 -0.66
N ARG A 23 4.14 -14.51 -0.63
CA ARG A 23 3.88 -13.07 -0.60
C ARG A 23 3.01 -12.72 0.59
N PHE A 24 3.25 -11.57 1.17
CA PHE A 24 2.27 -10.92 2.03
C PHE A 24 1.48 -9.93 1.20
N SER A 25 0.16 -9.87 1.40
CA SER A 25 -0.66 -8.80 0.89
C SER A 25 -1.57 -8.26 1.96
N MET A 26 -1.88 -6.97 1.88
CA MET A 26 -2.94 -6.36 2.66
C MET A 26 -3.72 -5.39 1.80
N THR A 27 -5.05 -5.48 1.85
CA THR A 27 -5.95 -4.55 1.16
C THR A 27 -6.66 -3.68 2.19
N GLY A 28 -7.12 -2.52 1.75
CA GLY A 28 -7.79 -1.54 2.59
C GLY A 28 -8.30 -0.34 1.80
N THR A 29 -8.66 0.71 2.54
CA THR A 29 -9.15 1.98 1.99
C THR A 29 -8.11 3.09 2.10
N PHE A 30 -8.15 4.02 1.15
CA PHE A 30 -7.29 5.19 1.05
C PHE A 30 -8.14 6.40 0.68
N VAL A 31 -8.65 7.09 1.70
CA VAL A 31 -9.65 8.14 1.57
C VAL A 31 -9.04 9.49 1.91
N LYS A 32 -9.29 10.50 1.08
CA LYS A 32 -8.78 11.86 1.33
C LYS A 32 -9.52 12.47 2.51
N SER A 33 -8.80 12.88 3.56
CA SER A 33 -9.37 13.51 4.77
C SER A 33 -9.11 15.01 4.88
N SER A 34 -8.06 15.52 4.23
CA SER A 34 -7.76 16.95 4.12
C SER A 34 -7.04 17.27 2.79
N PRO A 35 -6.64 18.54 2.50
CA PRO A 35 -5.96 18.87 1.25
C PRO A 35 -4.73 18.00 0.94
N SER A 36 -3.95 17.64 1.96
CA SER A 36 -2.72 16.84 1.85
C SER A 36 -2.74 15.55 2.69
N THR A 37 -3.81 15.24 3.43
CA THR A 37 -3.86 14.01 4.24
C THR A 37 -4.87 13.00 3.73
N TYR A 38 -4.55 11.73 3.97
CA TYR A 38 -5.37 10.59 3.65
C TYR A 38 -5.50 9.70 4.88
N ASP A 39 -6.73 9.26 5.14
CA ASP A 39 -7.01 8.22 6.12
C ASP A 39 -6.85 6.88 5.41
N VAL A 40 -5.99 6.04 5.98
CA VAL A 40 -5.67 4.73 5.44
C VAL A 40 -6.07 3.70 6.48
N LYS A 41 -6.99 2.82 6.11
CA LYS A 41 -7.39 1.68 6.93
C LYS A 41 -7.11 0.40 6.15
N MET A 42 -6.35 -0.51 6.73
CA MET A 42 -5.98 -1.78 6.13
C MET A 42 -6.44 -2.90 7.08
N ASP A 43 -7.26 -3.82 6.58
CA ASP A 43 -7.94 -4.83 7.40
C ASP A 43 -8.10 -6.20 6.72
N ASP A 44 -7.68 -6.33 5.46
CA ASP A 44 -7.74 -7.58 4.69
C ASP A 44 -6.34 -8.10 4.39
N ALA A 45 -5.69 -8.71 5.39
CA ALA A 45 -4.35 -9.26 5.27
C ALA A 45 -4.36 -10.75 4.89
N ALA A 46 -3.39 -11.15 4.06
CA ALA A 46 -3.22 -12.54 3.66
C ALA A 46 -1.75 -12.91 3.36
N ILE A 47 -1.41 -14.17 3.64
CA ILE A 47 -0.19 -14.83 3.17
C ILE A 47 -0.54 -15.65 1.92
N ILE A 48 0.07 -15.32 0.79
CA ILE A 48 -0.19 -15.94 -0.51
C ILE A 48 0.97 -16.88 -0.86
N GLY A 49 0.64 -18.13 -1.20
CA GLY A 49 1.59 -19.13 -1.70
C GLY A 49 1.00 -19.84 -2.92
N GLY A 50 1.64 -19.68 -4.08
CA GLY A 50 1.10 -20.22 -5.34
C GLY A 50 -0.29 -19.64 -5.64
N MET A 51 -1.27 -20.53 -5.80
CA MET A 51 -2.69 -20.15 -6.04
C MET A 51 -3.53 -20.00 -4.77
N PHE A 52 -2.93 -20.26 -3.59
CA PHE A 52 -3.64 -20.25 -2.32
C PHE A 52 -3.31 -18.99 -1.51
N GLY A 53 -4.30 -18.47 -0.80
CA GLY A 53 -4.16 -17.37 0.17
C GLY A 53 -4.69 -17.79 1.53
N LEU A 54 -3.91 -17.56 2.57
CA LEU A 54 -4.31 -17.74 3.97
C LEU A 54 -4.62 -16.37 4.56
N PRO A 55 -5.88 -16.08 4.96
CA PRO A 55 -6.21 -14.84 5.63
C PRO A 55 -5.51 -14.75 6.98
N VAL A 56 -5.11 -13.55 7.37
CA VAL A 56 -4.48 -13.24 8.65
C VAL A 56 -5.23 -12.09 9.27
N GLU A 57 -5.62 -12.23 10.53
CA GLU A 57 -6.21 -11.12 11.29
C GLU A 57 -5.14 -10.07 11.57
N MET A 58 -5.21 -8.95 10.85
CA MET A 58 -4.33 -7.81 11.06
C MET A 58 -5.05 -6.54 10.61
N GLU A 59 -5.11 -5.55 11.49
CA GLU A 59 -5.70 -4.26 11.20
C GLU A 59 -4.67 -3.15 11.43
N THR A 60 -4.70 -2.12 10.58
CA THR A 60 -3.83 -0.96 10.69
C THR A 60 -4.54 0.28 10.20
N GLU A 61 -4.55 1.31 11.04
CA GLU A 61 -5.05 2.64 10.70
C GLU A 61 -3.92 3.66 10.79
N ILE A 62 -3.70 4.41 9.72
CA ILE A 62 -2.70 5.49 9.67
C ILE A 62 -3.26 6.72 8.98
N ASN A 63 -2.88 7.89 9.50
CA ASN A 63 -3.02 9.15 8.78
C ASN A 63 -1.76 9.36 7.95
N LEU A 64 -1.93 9.45 6.63
CA LEU A 64 -0.85 9.58 5.67
C LEU A 64 -0.86 11.00 5.08
N GLU A 65 0.18 11.77 5.39
CA GLU A 65 0.41 13.10 4.83
C GLU A 65 1.20 12.99 3.52
N LEU A 66 0.65 13.52 2.43
CA LEU A 66 1.33 13.66 1.15
C LEU A 66 2.25 14.88 1.19
N LEU A 67 3.56 14.63 1.17
CA LEU A 67 4.58 15.69 1.19
C LEU A 67 4.96 16.14 -0.22
N TYR A 68 4.98 15.21 -1.17
CA TYR A 68 5.36 15.46 -2.55
C TYR A 68 4.77 14.39 -3.47
N SER A 69 4.31 14.77 -4.65
CA SER A 69 4.00 13.83 -5.73
C SER A 69 4.25 14.47 -7.07
N ASP A 70 4.91 13.73 -7.95
CA ASP A 70 4.97 14.01 -9.38
C ASP A 70 4.66 12.72 -10.17
N GLU A 71 5.05 12.67 -11.44
CA GLU A 71 4.85 11.50 -12.30
C GLU A 71 5.79 10.34 -11.97
N LYS A 72 6.89 10.58 -11.25
CA LYS A 72 7.97 9.62 -11.02
C LYS A 72 8.07 9.15 -9.58
N ILE A 73 7.71 9.98 -8.62
CA ILE A 73 7.94 9.78 -7.19
C ILE A 73 6.73 10.29 -6.39
N ARG A 74 6.42 9.59 -5.31
CA ARG A 74 5.53 10.06 -4.26
C ARG A 74 6.21 9.91 -2.90
N ILE A 75 6.29 11.01 -2.16
CA ILE A 75 6.80 11.05 -0.79
C ILE A 75 5.64 11.32 0.15
N SER A 76 5.50 10.48 1.16
CA SER A 76 4.46 10.61 2.17
C SER A 76 5.03 10.38 3.56
N ARG A 77 4.44 11.02 4.57
CA ARG A 77 4.75 10.82 5.98
C ARG A 77 3.58 10.11 6.64
N GLY A 78 3.85 9.05 7.41
CA GLY A 78 2.83 8.33 8.15
C GLY A 78 3.16 8.19 9.63
N TYR A 79 2.77 7.05 10.21
CA TYR A 79 2.93 6.76 11.63
C TYR A 79 4.36 7.01 12.15
N ARG A 80 4.46 7.61 13.35
CA ARG A 80 5.74 7.97 14.00
C ARG A 80 6.70 8.76 13.11
N ASN A 81 6.18 9.62 12.23
CA ASN A 81 6.97 10.41 11.28
C ASN A 81 7.81 9.58 10.29
N ILE A 82 7.48 8.31 10.07
CA ILE A 82 8.13 7.50 9.04
C ILE A 82 7.84 8.13 7.67
N VAL A 83 8.91 8.37 6.91
CA VAL A 83 8.85 8.90 5.54
C VAL A 83 8.92 7.74 4.56
N PHE A 84 7.88 7.61 3.74
CA PHE A 84 7.79 6.63 2.67
C PHE A 84 8.11 7.29 1.33
N VAL A 85 9.05 6.71 0.60
CA VAL A 85 9.42 7.15 -0.75
C VAL A 85 9.05 6.06 -1.73
N HIS A 86 8.15 6.38 -2.65
CA HIS A 86 7.65 5.46 -3.67
C HIS A 86 8.08 5.96 -5.05
N VAL A 87 8.79 5.13 -5.80
CA VAL A 87 8.99 5.35 -7.24
C VAL A 87 7.75 4.84 -7.97
N ARG A 88 7.14 5.68 -8.80
CA ARG A 88 6.03 5.31 -9.67
C ARG A 88 6.59 4.47 -10.81
N THR A 89 6.18 3.22 -10.85
CA THR A 89 6.32 2.38 -12.03
C THR A 89 5.10 2.66 -12.90
N ASP A 90 5.34 3.13 -14.10
CA ASP A 90 4.41 3.49 -15.19
C ASP A 90 3.53 2.33 -15.71
N GLY A 91 3.14 1.39 -14.84
CA GLY A 91 2.32 0.24 -15.20
C GLY A 91 3.03 -0.81 -16.06
N THR A 92 4.30 -0.60 -16.45
CA THR A 92 5.10 -1.51 -17.29
C THR A 92 5.34 -2.90 -16.71
N GLY A 93 4.96 -3.13 -15.45
CA GLY A 93 5.01 -4.42 -14.76
C GLY A 93 3.65 -4.98 -14.32
N GLN A 94 2.53 -4.45 -14.81
CA GLN A 94 1.20 -5.06 -14.68
C GLN A 94 1.02 -6.07 -15.82
N LYS A 95 1.66 -7.24 -15.71
CA LYS A 95 1.33 -8.43 -16.50
C LYS A 95 0.89 -9.54 -15.56
#